data_AF-A0A504IYG0-F1
#
_entry.id   AF-A0A504IYG0-F1
#
_cell.length_a   1.000
_cell.length_b   1.000
_cell.length_c   1.000
_cell.angle_alpha   90.00
_cell.angle_beta   90.00
_cell.angle_gamma   90.00
#
_symmetry.space_group_name_H-M   'P 1'
#
loop_
_entity.id
_entity.type
_entity.pdbx_description
1 polymer ?
#
loop_
_entity_poly.entity_id
_entity_poly.type
_entity_poly.pdbx_seq_one_letter_code
_entity_poly.pdbx_strand_id
1 'polypeptide(L)' 'MLQKSGLTIDGEAAPKNGAQISAEDAALIYVSDTEPGIRRLKAGKGFSYRGADGRPVSDATRARIE' A
#
# COMPACT_ATOMS: atom_id res chain seq x y z
N MET A 1 -41.72 14.21 -4.18
CA MET A 1 -40.65 14.14 -5.19
C MET A 1 -39.36 14.60 -4.53
N LEU A 2 -38.43 13.68 -4.28
CA LEU A 2 -37.16 13.95 -3.59
C LEU A 2 -36.05 14.03 -4.65
N GLN A 3 -35.59 15.25 -4.98
CA GLN A 3 -34.45 15.43 -5.87
C GLN A 3 -33.17 15.45 -5.03
N LYS A 4 -32.46 14.31 -5.00
CA LYS A 4 -31.06 14.26 -4.58
C LYS A 4 -30.20 14.66 -5.78
N SER A 5 -29.85 15.95 -5.87
CA SER A 5 -28.85 16.45 -6.81
C SER A 5 -27.48 15.92 -6.41
N GLY A 6 -26.78 15.33 -7.38
CA GLY A 6 -25.50 14.64 -7.22
C GLY A 6 -24.42 15.49 -6.57
N LEU A 7 -23.59 14.83 -5.78
CA LEU A 7 -22.35 15.38 -5.25
C LEU A 7 -21.37 15.55 -6.41
N THR A 8 -21.27 16.75 -6.98
CA THR A 8 -20.14 17.10 -7.85
C THR A 8 -18.94 17.34 -6.95
N ILE A 9 -18.01 16.39 -6.94
CA ILE A 9 -16.67 16.61 -6.39
C ILE A 9 -15.88 17.42 -7.42
N ASP A 10 -16.14 18.73 -7.46
CA ASP A 10 -15.25 19.69 -8.10
C ASP A 10 -14.04 19.85 -7.18
N GLY A 11 -13.17 18.84 -7.21
CA GLY A 11 -11.96 18.78 -6.38
C GLY A 11 -10.91 19.72 -6.92
N GLU A 12 -10.95 20.99 -6.51
CA GLU A 12 -9.80 21.88 -6.59
C GLU A 12 -8.64 21.23 -5.82
N ALA A 13 -7.65 20.71 -6.56
CA ALA A 13 -6.50 20.05 -5.98
C ALA A 13 -5.68 21.11 -5.22
N ALA A 14 -5.63 20.98 -3.90
CA ALA A 14 -4.74 21.79 -3.07
C ALA A 14 -3.31 21.77 -3.65
N PRO A 15 -2.57 22.89 -3.59
CA PRO A 15 -1.22 22.95 -4.15
C PRO A 15 -0.34 21.86 -3.53
N LYS A 16 0.38 21.13 -4.39
CA LYS A 16 1.32 20.09 -3.96
C LYS A 16 2.38 20.70 -3.04
N ASN A 17 2.64 20.04 -1.92
CA ASN A 17 3.71 20.46 -1.01
C ASN A 17 5.09 19.99 -1.52
N GLY A 18 6.16 20.47 -0.89
CA GLY A 18 7.52 20.11 -1.29
C GLY A 18 7.81 18.60 -1.25
N ALA A 19 7.20 17.85 -0.33
CA ALA A 19 7.39 16.39 -0.27
C ALA A 19 6.75 15.67 -1.46
N GLN A 20 5.58 16.14 -1.92
CA GLN A 20 4.91 15.62 -3.10
C GLN A 20 5.71 15.90 -4.38
N ILE A 21 6.32 17.08 -4.50
CA ILE A 21 7.19 17.43 -5.63
C ILE A 21 8.42 16.51 -5.67
N SER A 22 9.14 16.38 -4.56
CA SER A 22 10.32 15.51 -4.49
C SER A 22 10.00 14.04 -4.80
N ALA A 23 8.81 13.56 -4.43
CA ALA A 23 8.37 12.20 -4.74
C ALA A 23 8.12 12.01 -6.24
N GLU A 24 7.53 13.01 -6.91
CA GLU A 24 7.33 13.00 -8.36
C GLU A 24 8.66 13.05 -9.12
N ASP A 25 9.59 13.91 -8.70
CA ASP A 25 10.94 14.02 -9.28
C ASP A 25 11.73 12.71 -9.15
N ALA A 26 11.53 11.98 -8.05
CA ALA A 26 12.14 10.69 -7.80
C ALA A 26 11.37 9.50 -8.42
N ALA A 27 10.29 9.76 -9.18
CA ALA A 27 9.40 8.74 -9.74
C ALA A 27 8.88 7.73 -8.70
N LEU A 28 8.62 8.20 -7.47
CA LEU A 28 8.03 7.39 -6.42
C LEU A 28 6.54 7.22 -6.65
N ILE A 29 6.05 6.01 -6.40
CA ILE A 29 4.64 5.66 -6.51
C ILE A 29 4.07 5.58 -5.11
N TYR A 30 2.96 6.28 -4.87
CA TYR A 30 2.21 6.14 -3.63
C TYR A 30 1.60 4.73 -3.55
N VAL A 31 1.80 4.06 -2.43
CA VAL A 31 1.20 2.76 -2.13
C VAL A 31 0.48 2.87 -0.79
N SER A 32 -0.74 2.35 -0.73
CA SER A 32 -1.49 2.25 0.52
C SER A 32 -0.93 1.13 1.40
N ASP A 33 -0.79 1.39 2.69
CA ASP A 33 -0.40 0.42 3.71
C ASP A 33 -1.60 -0.40 4.25
N THR A 34 -2.81 -0.13 3.75
CA THR A 34 -4.04 -0.79 4.20
C THR A 34 -4.19 -2.21 3.66
N GLU A 35 -3.51 -2.53 2.55
CA GLU A 35 -3.53 -3.86 1.96
C GLU A 35 -2.63 -4.83 2.75
N PRO A 36 -3.05 -6.08 2.98
CA PRO A 36 -2.23 -7.05 3.71
C PRO A 36 -0.95 -7.36 2.91
N GLY A 37 0.19 -6.89 3.39
CA GLY A 37 1.50 -7.23 2.83
C GLY A 37 2.00 -8.63 3.23
N ILE A 38 3.32 -8.80 3.28
CA ILE A 38 3.94 -10.00 3.83
C ILE A 38 3.70 -10.05 5.33
N ARG A 39 3.13 -11.15 5.81
CA ARG A 39 2.89 -11.39 7.24
C ARG A 39 3.89 -12.41 7.78
N ARG A 40 4.50 -12.06 8.91
CA ARG A 40 5.33 -12.97 9.70
C ARG A 40 4.45 -13.68 10.73
N LEU A 41 4.50 -15.01 10.71
CA LEU A 41 3.68 -15.89 11.54
C LEU A 41 4.57 -16.78 12.38
N LYS A 42 4.19 -17.01 13.64
CA LYS A 42 4.91 -17.95 14.51
C LYS A 42 4.72 -19.37 13.98
N ALA A 43 5.81 -20.13 13.82
CA ALA A 43 5.79 -21.51 13.33
C ALA A 43 6.79 -22.37 14.12
N GLY A 44 6.29 -23.17 15.06
CA GLY A 44 7.12 -24.00 15.94
C GLY A 44 8.19 -23.17 16.67
N LYS A 45 9.46 -23.56 16.51
CA LYS A 45 10.60 -22.82 17.09
C LYS A 45 10.93 -21.53 16.33
N GLY A 46 10.51 -21.40 15.07
CA GLY A 46 10.86 -20.27 14.20
C GLY A 46 9.66 -19.39 13.80
N PHE A 47 9.78 -18.80 12.62
CA PHE A 47 8.77 -17.98 11.96
C PHE A 47 8.59 -18.46 10.51
N SER A 48 7.40 -18.24 9.97
CA SER A 48 7.08 -18.41 8.55
C SER A 48 6.56 -17.10 7.99
N TYR A 49 6.77 -16.87 6.70
CA TYR A 49 6.35 -15.66 6.01
C TYR A 49 5.32 -16.03 4.94
N ARG A 50 4.17 -15.33 4.95
CA ARG A 50 3.09 -15.53 3.97
C ARG A 50 2.77 -14.22 3.26
N GLY A 51 2.52 -14.31 1.96
CA GLY A 51 2.09 -13.17 1.15
C GLY A 51 0.66 -12.71 1.46
N ALA A 52 0.24 -11.66 0.77
CA ALA A 52 -1.12 -11.12 0.81
C ALA A 52 -2.18 -12.21 0.52
N ASP A 53 -1.87 -13.11 -0.41
CA ASP A 53 -2.71 -14.25 -0.83
C ASP A 53 -2.68 -15.43 0.15
N GLY A 54 -1.94 -15.31 1.25
CA GLY A 54 -1.75 -16.37 2.24
C GLY A 54 -0.83 -17.50 1.79
N ARG A 55 -0.23 -17.43 0.60
CA ARG A 55 0.75 -18.43 0.14
C ARG A 55 2.11 -18.19 0.79
N PRO A 56 2.95 -19.22 0.90
CA PRO A 56 4.33 -19.04 1.34
C PRO A 56 5.07 -18.02 0.47
N VAL A 57 5.87 -17.16 1.10
CA VAL A 57 6.78 -16.26 0.39
C VAL A 57 7.88 -17.09 -0.28
N SER A 58 8.24 -16.73 -1.52
CA SER A 58 9.33 -17.38 -2.25
C SER A 58 10.69 -17.10 -1.61
N ASP A 59 11.67 -17.97 -1.83
CA ASP A 59 13.01 -17.80 -1.25
C ASP A 59 13.69 -16.49 -1.70
N ALA A 60 13.52 -16.09 -2.96
CA ALA A 60 14.05 -14.83 -3.47
C ALA A 60 13.45 -13.62 -2.74
N THR A 61 12.14 -13.62 -2.49
CA THR A 61 11.50 -12.54 -1.73
C THR A 61 11.90 -12.60 -0.27
N ARG A 62 12.05 -13.80 0.30
CA ARG A 62 12.49 -14.00 1.67
C ARG A 62 13.90 -13.47 1.91
N ALA A 63 14.83 -13.66 0.98
CA ALA A 63 16.20 -13.14 1.07
C ALA A 63 16.27 -11.60 1.12
N ARG A 64 15.22 -10.89 0.68
CA ARG A 64 15.15 -9.42 0.73
C ARG A 64 14.66 -8.88 2.08
N ILE A 65 14.14 -9.76 2.95
CA ILE A 65 13.48 -9.39 4.22
C ILE A 65 14.08 -10.11 5.45
N GLU A 66 15.10 -10.94 5.25
CA GLU A 66 15.91 -11.52 6.33
C GLU A 66 16.99 -10.55 6.81
#